data_AF-A0A5B0R9K7-F1
#
_entry.id   AF-A0A5B0R9K7-F1
#
_cell.length_a   1.000
_cell.length_b   1.000
_cell.length_c   1.000
_cell.angle_alpha   90.00
_cell.angle_beta   90.00
_cell.angle_gamma   90.00
#
_symmetry.space_group_name_H-M   'P 1'
#
loop_
_entity.id
_entity.type
_entity.pdbx_description
1 polymer ?
#
loop_
_entity_poly.entity_id
_entity_poly.type
_entity_poly.pdbx_seq_one_letter_code
_entity_poly.pdbx_strand_id
1 'polypeptide(L)'
;MKDFADEAYGTIILAHQTVTSGSFEDPQVKKFLHPSMVEFLQEKRERLLRSYSPSHLITWTKHSPAPEAGKKGKQAQPEKELEIVAMRAAPFDQGGTVVQIAVRFKSLQSLEIRDERGLLVFGSHSKPQPIMEVSLEPILIALSFNGLLSLLLLYLSQYFVFQKRMGQTDQSFRLLQQVDEDTKPDCLPV
;
A
#
# COMPACT_ATOMS: atom_id res chain seq x y z
N MET A 1 11.02 -1.12 -22.43
CA MET A 1 11.41 -1.53 -21.08
C MET A 1 10.57 -0.69 -20.13
N LYS A 2 9.66 -1.27 -19.34
CA LYS A 2 8.92 -0.48 -18.34
C LYS A 2 9.90 -0.10 -17.23
N ASP A 3 9.83 1.14 -16.75
CA ASP A 3 10.62 1.57 -15.61
C ASP A 3 10.18 0.78 -14.37
N PHE A 4 11.11 0.48 -13.47
CA PHE A 4 10.80 -0.15 -12.18
C PHE A 4 9.75 0.67 -11.43
N ALA A 5 9.82 2.00 -11.50
CA ALA A 5 8.84 2.88 -10.84
C ALA A 5 7.40 2.64 -11.33
N ASP A 6 7.20 2.42 -12.64
CA ASP A 6 5.88 2.12 -13.20
C ASP A 6 5.37 0.74 -12.76
N GLU A 7 6.26 -0.27 -12.72
CA GLU A 7 5.93 -1.62 -12.25
C GLU A 7 5.59 -1.62 -10.75
N ALA A 8 6.39 -0.92 -9.95
CA ALA A 8 6.18 -0.77 -8.52
C ALA A 8 4.86 -0.05 -8.22
N TYR A 9 4.60 1.06 -8.92
CA TYR A 9 3.34 1.79 -8.83
C TYR A 9 2.17 0.84 -9.14
N GLY A 10 2.17 0.18 -10.31
CA GLY A 10 1.11 -0.74 -10.71
C GLY A 10 0.88 -1.87 -9.71
N THR A 11 1.96 -2.41 -9.13
CA THR A 11 1.90 -3.47 -8.13
C THR A 11 1.30 -3.00 -6.80
N ILE A 12 1.59 -1.76 -6.37
CA ILE A 12 0.98 -1.18 -5.17
C ILE A 12 -0.53 -1.00 -5.39
N ILE A 13 -0.94 -0.48 -6.55
CA ILE A 13 -2.37 -0.35 -6.89
C ILE A 13 -3.05 -1.73 -6.89
N LEU A 14 -2.41 -2.73 -7.50
CA LEU A 14 -2.89 -4.11 -7.51
C LEU A 14 -3.09 -4.64 -6.07
N ALA A 15 -2.11 -4.46 -5.17
CA ALA A 15 -2.23 -4.91 -3.80
C ALA A 15 -3.46 -4.32 -3.07
N HIS A 16 -3.72 -3.02 -3.23
CA HIS A 16 -4.91 -2.38 -2.66
C HIS A 16 -6.21 -2.95 -3.24
N GLN A 17 -6.26 -3.09 -4.57
CA GLN A 17 -7.43 -3.64 -5.26
C GLN A 17 -7.68 -5.10 -4.87
N THR A 18 -6.64 -5.91 -4.71
CA THR A 18 -6.74 -7.31 -4.30
C THR A 18 -7.34 -7.44 -2.90
N VAL A 19 -6.93 -6.60 -1.94
CA VAL A 19 -7.51 -6.61 -0.59
C VAL A 19 -9.00 -6.26 -0.61
N THR A 20 -9.40 -5.24 -1.37
CA THR A 20 -10.80 -4.80 -1.39
C THR A 20 -11.70 -5.71 -2.19
N SER A 21 -11.23 -6.23 -3.33
CA SER A 21 -12.00 -7.18 -4.16
C SER A 21 -12.02 -8.61 -3.60
N GLY A 22 -10.95 -9.03 -2.93
CA GLY A 22 -10.73 -10.42 -2.53
C GLY A 22 -10.22 -11.32 -3.65
N SER A 23 -9.83 -10.77 -4.79
CA SER A 23 -9.37 -11.52 -5.98
C SER A 23 -7.91 -12.00 -5.87
N PHE A 24 -7.60 -12.81 -4.86
CA PHE A 24 -6.24 -13.32 -4.62
C PHE A 24 -5.77 -14.36 -5.65
N GLU A 25 -6.70 -15.00 -6.36
CA GLU A 25 -6.38 -16.02 -7.36
C GLU A 25 -6.00 -15.44 -8.73
N ASP A 26 -6.04 -14.12 -8.90
CA ASP A 26 -5.69 -13.45 -10.16
C ASP A 26 -4.23 -13.77 -10.58
N PRO A 27 -3.97 -14.17 -11.84
CA PRO A 27 -2.62 -14.40 -12.34
C PRO A 27 -1.66 -13.21 -12.14
N GLN A 28 -2.15 -11.97 -12.19
CA GLN A 28 -1.36 -10.76 -11.92
C GLN A 28 -0.88 -10.72 -10.47
N VAL A 29 -1.72 -11.14 -9.52
CA VAL A 29 -1.36 -11.23 -8.09
C VAL A 29 -0.20 -12.21 -7.91
N LYS A 30 -0.29 -13.40 -8.50
CA LYS A 30 0.78 -14.42 -8.41
C LYS A 30 2.07 -14.00 -9.11
N LYS A 31 1.97 -13.11 -10.11
CA LYS A 31 3.12 -12.56 -10.83
C LYS A 31 3.86 -11.49 -10.04
N PHE A 32 3.13 -10.54 -9.45
CA PHE A 32 3.68 -9.31 -8.88
C PHE A 32 3.69 -9.25 -7.36
N LEU A 33 2.94 -10.09 -6.65
CA LEU A 33 2.99 -10.18 -5.19
C LEU A 33 3.80 -11.40 -4.76
N HIS A 34 4.66 -11.23 -3.76
CA HIS A 34 5.34 -12.34 -3.12
C HIS A 34 4.31 -13.18 -2.34
N PRO A 35 4.46 -14.53 -2.26
CA PRO A 35 3.54 -15.38 -1.50
C PRO A 35 3.27 -14.87 -0.07
N SER A 36 4.31 -14.46 0.66
CA SER A 36 4.16 -13.86 2.00
C SER A 36 3.34 -12.58 2.01
N MET A 37 3.43 -11.76 0.95
CA MET A 37 2.59 -10.57 0.82
C MET A 37 1.13 -10.96 0.56
N VAL A 38 0.89 -12.01 -0.24
CA VAL A 38 -0.47 -12.53 -0.48
C VAL A 38 -1.11 -13.00 0.83
N GLU A 39 -0.38 -13.79 1.63
CA GLU A 39 -0.83 -14.24 2.95
C GLU A 39 -1.16 -13.06 3.88
N PHE A 40 -0.28 -12.07 3.95
CA PHE A 40 -0.49 -10.85 4.73
C PHE A 40 -1.76 -10.09 4.27
N LEU A 41 -1.97 -9.94 2.97
CA LEU A 41 -3.15 -9.26 2.43
C LEU A 41 -4.44 -10.05 2.65
N GLN A 42 -4.39 -11.38 2.65
CA GLN A 42 -5.52 -12.25 3.00
C GLN A 42 -5.91 -12.05 4.46
N GLU A 43 -4.94 -12.09 5.38
CA GLU A 43 -5.19 -11.83 6.80
C GLU A 43 -5.78 -10.43 7.03
N LYS A 44 -5.23 -9.42 6.34
CA LYS A 44 -5.72 -8.05 6.34
C LYS A 44 -7.18 -7.96 5.89
N ARG A 45 -7.55 -8.65 4.81
CA ARG A 45 -8.94 -8.72 4.34
C ARG A 45 -9.83 -9.42 5.37
N GLU A 46 -9.40 -10.54 5.94
CA GLU A 46 -10.18 -11.25 6.96
C GLU A 46 -10.46 -10.37 8.17
N ARG A 47 -9.47 -9.64 8.67
CA ARG A 47 -9.64 -8.69 9.78
C ARG A 47 -10.67 -7.62 9.45
N LEU A 48 -10.63 -7.10 8.22
CA LEU A 48 -11.60 -6.12 7.73
C LEU A 48 -13.02 -6.72 7.65
N LEU A 49 -13.16 -7.95 7.14
CA LEU A 49 -14.44 -8.67 7.09
C LEU A 49 -14.93 -9.17 8.46
N ARG A 50 -14.09 -9.23 9.49
CA ARG A 50 -14.52 -9.46 10.88
C ARG A 50 -15.02 -8.18 11.55
N SER A 51 -14.49 -7.03 11.11
CA SER A 51 -14.87 -5.71 11.63
C SER A 51 -16.17 -5.17 11.02
N TYR A 52 -16.53 -5.67 9.85
CA TYR A 52 -17.72 -5.30 9.07
C TYR A 52 -18.51 -6.54 8.67
N SER A 53 -19.74 -6.38 8.15
CA SER A 53 -20.47 -7.53 7.62
C SER A 53 -19.77 -8.07 6.36
N PRO A 54 -19.71 -9.39 6.13
CA PRO A 54 -19.28 -9.98 4.87
C PRO A 54 -20.08 -9.50 3.65
N SER A 55 -21.32 -9.01 3.86
CA SER A 55 -22.16 -8.43 2.80
C SER A 55 -21.84 -6.96 2.49
N HIS A 56 -20.96 -6.31 3.25
CA HIS A 56 -20.59 -4.92 2.99
C HIS A 56 -19.72 -4.81 1.73
N LEU A 57 -20.05 -3.81 0.92
CA LEU A 57 -19.25 -3.43 -0.24
C LEU A 57 -18.08 -2.57 0.24
N ILE A 58 -16.86 -3.01 -0.05
CA ILE A 58 -15.63 -2.30 0.31
C ILE A 58 -14.96 -1.81 -0.97
N THR A 59 -14.76 -0.51 -1.06
CA THR A 59 -14.23 0.15 -2.26
C THR A 59 -13.06 1.04 -1.90
N TRP A 60 -11.96 0.90 -2.65
CA TRP A 60 -10.75 1.70 -2.53
C TRP A 60 -10.57 2.53 -3.79
N THR A 61 -10.21 3.81 -3.64
CA THR A 61 -9.95 4.70 -4.76
C THR A 61 -8.70 5.54 -4.49
N LYS A 62 -7.75 5.53 -5.43
CA LYS A 62 -6.71 6.55 -5.53
C LYS A 62 -7.25 7.78 -6.23
N HIS A 63 -6.99 8.94 -5.66
CA HIS A 63 -7.36 10.23 -6.23
C HIS A 63 -6.15 10.89 -6.86
N SER A 64 -6.39 11.65 -7.92
CA SER A 64 -5.38 12.58 -8.41
C SER A 64 -5.28 13.76 -7.44
N PRO A 65 -4.08 14.27 -7.13
CA PRO A 65 -3.95 15.48 -6.33
C PRO A 65 -4.75 16.61 -7.00
N ALA A 66 -5.49 17.37 -6.21
CA ALA A 66 -6.22 18.53 -6.71
C ALA A 66 -5.22 19.52 -7.33
N PRO A 67 -5.50 20.10 -8.52
CA PRO A 67 -4.66 21.17 -9.05
C PRO A 67 -4.65 22.31 -8.02
N GLU A 68 -3.48 22.67 -7.51
CA GLU A 68 -3.36 23.69 -6.47
C GLU A 68 -4.00 25.00 -6.94
N ALA A 69 -5.16 25.33 -6.40
CA ALA A 69 -5.75 26.65 -6.55
C ALA A 69 -4.91 27.65 -5.72
N GLY A 70 -3.90 28.25 -6.35
CA GLY A 70 -3.51 29.62 -6.03
C GLY A 70 -2.40 29.87 -4.98
N LYS A 71 -1.39 29.01 -4.81
CA LYS A 71 -0.17 29.43 -4.09
C LYS A 71 0.84 30.09 -5.04
N LYS A 72 0.69 31.40 -5.23
CA LYS A 72 1.76 32.26 -5.74
C LYS A 72 2.89 32.28 -4.70
N GLY A 73 4.04 31.71 -5.05
CA GLY A 73 5.30 31.95 -4.35
C GLY A 73 6.01 30.67 -3.89
N LYS A 74 7.22 30.48 -4.42
CA LYS A 74 8.13 29.33 -4.31
C LYS A 74 7.69 28.13 -5.16
N GLN A 75 8.45 27.88 -6.22
CA GLN A 75 8.49 26.60 -6.93
C GLN A 75 8.91 25.50 -5.94
N ALA A 76 7.96 25.00 -5.15
CA ALA A 76 8.09 23.68 -4.57
C ALA A 76 7.99 22.71 -5.75
N GLN A 77 9.05 21.92 -5.99
CA GLN A 77 8.92 20.78 -6.89
C GLN A 77 7.73 19.95 -6.39
N PRO A 78 6.81 19.49 -7.27
CA PRO A 78 5.76 18.60 -6.85
C PRO A 78 6.41 17.39 -6.17
N GLU A 79 6.01 17.09 -4.93
CA GLU A 79 6.51 15.90 -4.25
C GLU A 79 6.24 14.68 -5.13
N LYS A 80 7.26 13.84 -5.34
CA LYS A 80 7.10 12.63 -6.16
C LYS A 80 6.17 11.66 -5.44
N GLU A 81 5.15 11.20 -6.16
CA GLU A 81 4.16 10.24 -5.66
C GLU A 81 4.81 8.91 -5.26
N LEU A 82 5.81 8.48 -6.01
CA LEU A 82 6.62 7.30 -5.72
C LEU A 82 8.10 7.68 -5.73
N GLU A 83 8.81 7.31 -4.67
CA GLU A 83 10.22 7.62 -4.48
C GLU A 83 10.98 6.37 -4.02
N ILE A 84 12.11 6.07 -4.66
CA ILE A 84 13.00 4.99 -4.20
C ILE A 84 13.81 5.51 -3.01
N VAL A 85 13.69 4.87 -1.85
CA VAL A 85 14.32 5.34 -0.60
C VAL A 85 15.52 4.52 -0.16
N ALA A 86 15.58 3.26 -0.59
CA ALA A 86 16.73 2.39 -0.37
C ALA A 86 16.77 1.27 -1.41
N MET A 87 17.98 0.81 -1.70
CA MET A 87 18.24 -0.37 -2.52
C MET A 87 19.30 -1.20 -1.81
N ARG A 88 19.10 -2.51 -1.76
CA ARG A 88 20.06 -3.46 -1.20
C ARG A 88 20.19 -4.65 -2.11
N ALA A 89 21.41 -5.15 -2.26
CA ALA A 89 21.69 -6.43 -2.86
C ALA A 89 22.43 -7.30 -1.84
N ALA A 90 22.06 -8.58 -1.77
CA ALA A 90 22.70 -9.53 -0.88
C ALA A 90 22.88 -10.88 -1.60
N PRO A 91 23.98 -11.60 -1.34
CA PRO A 91 24.09 -12.99 -1.75
C PRO A 91 22.94 -13.79 -1.14
N PHE A 92 22.30 -14.63 -1.94
CA PHE A 92 21.21 -15.49 -1.49
C PHE A 92 21.47 -16.89 -2.03
N ASP A 93 21.62 -17.86 -1.13
CA ASP A 93 21.93 -19.27 -1.40
C ASP A 93 23.13 -19.51 -2.35
N GLN A 94 23.32 -20.77 -2.79
CA GLN A 94 24.40 -21.15 -3.71
C GLN A 94 24.16 -20.70 -5.15
N GLY A 95 23.00 -20.11 -5.45
CA GLY A 95 22.46 -19.93 -6.80
C GLY A 95 22.20 -18.49 -7.22
N GLY A 96 22.42 -17.45 -6.39
CA GLY A 96 22.29 -16.09 -6.90
C GLY A 96 22.42 -14.93 -5.91
N THR A 97 21.98 -13.76 -6.38
CA THR A 97 21.91 -12.51 -5.61
C THR A 97 20.45 -12.10 -5.50
N VAL A 98 19.99 -11.71 -4.32
CA VAL A 98 18.67 -11.08 -4.14
C VAL A 98 18.85 -9.57 -4.10
N VAL A 99 18.00 -8.85 -4.84
CA VAL A 99 17.90 -7.40 -4.81
C VAL A 99 16.57 -7.02 -4.16
N GLN A 100 16.63 -6.12 -3.19
CA GLN A 100 15.48 -5.51 -2.56
C GLN A 100 15.49 -3.99 -2.80
N ILE A 101 14.32 -3.43 -3.09
CA ILE A 101 14.12 -1.99 -3.32
C ILE A 101 12.98 -1.53 -2.43
N ALA A 102 13.27 -0.58 -1.54
CA ALA A 102 12.24 0.08 -0.75
C ALA A 102 11.78 1.34 -1.47
N VAL A 103 10.47 1.48 -1.64
CA VAL A 103 9.84 2.65 -2.24
C VAL A 103 8.89 3.30 -1.23
N ARG A 104 8.93 4.64 -1.17
CA ARG A 104 7.94 5.46 -0.50
C ARG A 104 6.81 5.75 -1.49
N PHE A 105 5.57 5.58 -1.06
CA PHE A 105 4.37 5.91 -1.84
C PHE A 105 3.51 6.92 -1.10
N LYS A 106 3.35 8.10 -1.69
CA LYS A 106 2.57 9.22 -1.17
C LYS A 106 1.40 9.47 -2.10
N SER A 107 0.17 9.27 -1.64
CA SER A 107 -0.98 9.55 -2.50
C SER A 107 -2.22 9.97 -1.73
N LEU A 108 -3.12 10.64 -2.44
CA LEU A 108 -4.46 10.97 -1.96
C LEU A 108 -5.35 9.76 -2.20
N GLN A 109 -5.90 9.15 -1.15
CA GLN A 109 -6.69 7.92 -1.26
C GLN A 109 -7.95 7.99 -0.42
N SER A 110 -8.86 7.05 -0.66
CA SER A 110 -10.08 6.92 0.14
C SER A 110 -10.58 5.49 0.14
N LEU A 111 -10.99 5.04 1.32
CA LEU A 111 -11.76 3.83 1.53
C LEU A 111 -13.21 4.22 1.77
N GLU A 112 -14.13 3.47 1.16
CA GLU A 112 -15.55 3.61 1.40
C GLU A 112 -16.14 2.22 1.62
N ILE A 113 -16.89 2.08 2.70
CA ILE A 113 -17.60 0.84 3.06
C ILE A 113 -19.08 1.15 3.11
N ARG A 114 -19.86 0.39 2.36
CA ARG A 114 -21.33 0.51 2.30
C ARG A 114 -21.99 -0.79 2.70
N ASP A 115 -23.17 -0.69 3.29
CA ASP A 115 -23.99 -1.85 3.58
C ASP A 115 -24.66 -2.41 2.30
N GLU A 116 -25.38 -3.51 2.45
CA GLU A 116 -26.11 -4.17 1.35
C GLU A 116 -27.21 -3.30 0.72
N ARG A 117 -27.65 -2.24 1.41
CA ARG A 117 -28.63 -1.26 0.94
C ARG A 117 -27.95 -0.05 0.29
N GLY A 118 -26.62 -0.03 0.24
CA GLY A 118 -25.81 1.06 -0.29
C GLY A 118 -25.63 2.24 0.67
N LEU A 119 -26.05 2.12 1.93
CA LEU A 119 -25.86 3.16 2.94
C LEU A 119 -24.39 3.19 3.37
N LEU A 120 -23.89 4.39 3.58
CA LEU A 120 -22.50 4.60 3.99
C LEU A 120 -22.30 4.14 5.45
N VAL A 121 -21.39 3.18 5.64
CA VAL A 121 -21.01 2.66 6.96
C VAL A 121 -19.72 3.32 7.43
N PHE A 122 -18.75 3.51 6.54
CA PHE A 122 -17.46 4.08 6.88
C PHE A 122 -16.79 4.79 5.69
N GLY A 123 -16.01 5.82 5.99
CA GLY A 123 -15.20 6.55 5.02
C GLY A 123 -16.03 7.41 4.07
N SER A 124 -15.42 7.87 2.98
CA SER A 124 -16.13 8.51 1.86
C SER A 124 -15.17 8.79 0.70
N HIS A 125 -15.56 8.45 -0.52
CA HIS A 125 -14.81 8.83 -1.72
C HIS A 125 -14.89 10.34 -2.03
N SER A 126 -15.85 11.06 -1.46
CA SER A 126 -15.99 12.52 -1.61
C SER A 126 -15.05 13.33 -0.69
N LYS A 127 -14.43 12.67 0.30
CA LYS A 127 -13.52 13.30 1.27
C LYS A 127 -12.22 12.48 1.36
N PRO A 128 -11.41 12.44 0.28
CA PRO A 128 -10.20 11.66 0.28
C PRO A 128 -9.17 12.24 1.26
N GLN A 129 -8.34 11.37 1.81
CA GLN A 129 -7.35 11.73 2.82
C GLN A 129 -5.95 11.60 2.21
N PRO A 130 -5.09 12.63 2.38
CA PRO A 130 -3.69 12.50 2.00
C PRO A 130 -3.04 11.47 2.93
N ILE A 131 -2.42 10.45 2.36
CA ILE A 131 -1.68 9.45 3.13
C ILE A 131 -0.21 9.84 3.05
N MET A 132 0.21 10.62 4.04
CA MET A 132 1.58 11.08 4.31
C MET A 132 1.73 11.29 5.82
N GLU A 133 2.83 10.78 6.41
CA GLU A 133 3.32 11.11 7.78
C GLU A 133 2.21 11.51 8.76
N VAL A 134 1.58 10.51 9.39
CA VAL A 134 0.66 10.81 10.49
C VAL A 134 1.50 10.95 11.75
N SER A 135 1.87 12.20 12.08
CA SER A 135 2.16 12.55 13.48
C SER A 135 0.98 12.05 14.32
N LEU A 136 1.26 11.17 15.27
CA LEU A 136 0.31 10.44 16.12
C LEU A 136 -0.64 11.33 16.96
N GLU A 137 -0.56 12.66 16.88
CA GLU A 137 -1.33 13.57 17.74
C GLU A 137 -2.85 13.61 17.51
N PRO A 138 -3.41 13.60 16.28
CA PRO A 138 -4.86 13.56 16.10
C PRO A 138 -5.45 12.15 16.26
N ILE A 139 -4.63 11.08 16.19
CA ILE A 139 -5.10 9.69 16.35
C ILE A 139 -5.51 9.44 17.80
N LEU A 140 -4.86 10.10 18.77
CA LEU A 140 -5.19 9.99 20.20
C LEU A 140 -6.60 10.48 20.55
N ILE A 141 -7.20 11.35 19.74
CA ILE A 141 -8.56 11.88 19.98
C ILE A 141 -9.64 10.89 19.50
N ALA A 142 -9.31 9.96 18.60
CA ALA A 142 -10.23 8.90 18.15
C ALA A 142 -10.18 7.63 19.02
N LEU A 143 -9.34 7.59 20.07
CA LEU A 143 -9.09 6.44 20.95
C LEU A 143 -10.21 6.16 21.99
N SER A 144 -11.46 6.11 21.55
CA SER A 144 -12.58 5.63 22.39
C SER A 144 -13.25 4.35 21.88
N PHE A 145 -12.89 3.83 20.70
CA PHE A 145 -13.51 2.61 20.17
C PHE A 145 -12.48 1.63 19.60
N ASN A 146 -12.35 0.48 20.29
CA ASN A 146 -11.45 -0.66 20.03
C ASN A 146 -11.71 -1.41 18.69
N GLY A 147 -11.72 -0.69 17.57
CA GLY A 147 -11.85 -1.25 16.21
C GLY A 147 -11.38 -0.31 15.11
N LEU A 148 -11.41 1.01 15.35
CA LEU A 148 -10.97 2.01 14.38
C LEU A 148 -9.45 2.03 14.15
N LEU A 149 -8.68 1.69 15.19
CA LEU A 149 -7.21 1.72 15.15
C LEU A 149 -6.64 0.71 14.15
N SER A 150 -7.22 -0.50 14.08
CA SER A 150 -6.78 -1.51 13.12
C SER A 150 -7.06 -1.06 11.69
N LEU A 151 -8.23 -0.46 11.41
CA LEU A 151 -8.57 -0.02 10.06
C LEU A 151 -7.74 1.16 9.55
N LEU A 152 -7.42 2.13 10.42
CA LEU A 152 -6.51 3.21 10.08
C LEU A 152 -5.11 2.66 9.81
N LEU A 153 -4.57 1.82 10.70
CA LEU A 153 -3.24 1.22 10.52
C LEU A 153 -3.16 0.32 9.27
N LEU A 154 -4.24 -0.39 8.93
CA LEU A 154 -4.35 -1.14 7.68
C LEU A 154 -4.27 -0.26 6.42
N TYR A 155 -4.39 1.06 6.52
CA TYR A 155 -4.42 1.97 5.37
C TYR A 155 -3.23 2.93 5.31
N LEU A 156 -2.32 2.89 6.29
CA LEU A 156 -1.32 3.92 6.52
C LEU A 156 0.11 3.56 6.11
N SER A 157 0.30 2.47 5.37
CA SER A 157 1.65 2.03 5.02
C SER A 157 2.25 2.83 3.88
N GLN A 158 3.40 3.45 4.16
CA GLN A 158 4.06 4.39 3.27
C GLN A 158 5.23 3.77 2.53
N TYR A 159 5.75 2.64 3.01
CA TYR A 159 6.88 1.99 2.39
C TYR A 159 6.54 0.58 1.92
N PHE A 160 6.96 0.31 0.69
CA PHE A 160 6.78 -0.97 0.03
C PHE A 160 8.16 -1.52 -0.34
N VAL A 161 8.44 -2.74 0.08
CA VAL A 161 9.69 -3.44 -0.24
C VAL A 161 9.43 -4.40 -1.36
N PHE A 162 10.11 -4.18 -2.48
CA PHE A 162 10.11 -5.05 -3.65
C PHE A 162 11.33 -5.94 -3.62
N GLN A 163 11.19 -7.18 -4.08
CA GLN A 163 12.27 -8.15 -4.15
C GLN A 163 12.36 -8.79 -5.53
N LYS A 164 13.59 -9.03 -6.00
CA LYS A 164 13.90 -9.80 -7.19
C LYS A 164 15.11 -10.70 -6.97
N ARG A 165 15.02 -11.95 -7.42
CA ARG A 165 16.16 -12.88 -7.49
C ARG A 165 16.89 -12.66 -8.82
N MET A 166 18.16 -12.30 -8.74
CA MET A 166 19.05 -12.12 -9.89
C MET A 166 19.57 -13.50 -10.33
N GLY A 167 19.55 -13.75 -11.64
CA GLY A 167 19.96 -15.04 -12.23
C GLY A 167 18.81 -15.94 -12.69
N GLN A 168 17.55 -15.62 -12.32
CA GLN A 168 16.37 -16.24 -12.91
C GLN A 168 15.82 -15.35 -14.04
N THR A 169 15.71 -15.92 -15.23
CA THR A 169 15.49 -15.19 -16.50
C THR A 169 14.14 -14.48 -16.63
N ASP A 170 13.22 -14.64 -15.68
CA ASP A 170 11.82 -14.26 -15.90
C ASP A 170 11.08 -13.69 -14.68
N GLN A 171 11.80 -13.12 -13.72
CA GLN A 171 11.18 -12.54 -12.53
C GLN A 171 11.14 -11.01 -12.59
N SER A 172 9.92 -10.47 -12.73
CA SER A 172 9.58 -9.10 -12.32
C SER A 172 9.88 -8.90 -10.84
N PHE A 173 10.00 -7.65 -10.40
CA PHE A 173 10.04 -7.37 -8.97
C PHE A 173 8.70 -7.78 -8.35
N ARG A 174 8.77 -8.47 -7.22
CA ARG A 174 7.58 -8.84 -6.45
C ARG A 174 7.49 -7.98 -5.22
N LEU A 175 6.30 -7.49 -4.90
CA LEU A 175 6.05 -6.82 -3.63
C LEU A 175 6.16 -7.85 -2.50
N LEU A 176 7.17 -7.68 -1.64
CA LEU A 176 7.50 -8.57 -0.55
C LEU A 176 6.80 -8.15 0.75
N GLN A 177 6.88 -6.86 1.07
CA GLN A 177 6.47 -6.35 2.36
C GLN A 177 5.90 -4.94 2.24
N GLN A 178 4.92 -4.67 3.09
CA GLN A 178 4.36 -3.36 3.36
C GLN A 178 4.79 -2.99 4.79
N VAL A 179 5.51 -1.87 4.95
CA VAL A 179 6.05 -1.44 6.25
C VAL A 179 5.32 -0.19 6.73
N ASP A 180 4.78 -0.30 7.94
CA ASP A 180 4.18 0.77 8.73
C ASP A 180 5.23 1.26 9.73
N GLU A 181 5.83 2.45 9.57
CA GLU A 181 6.43 3.17 10.70
C GLU A 181 6.94 4.60 10.38
N ASP A 182 6.98 5.42 11.44
CA ASP A 182 7.68 6.72 11.54
C ASP A 182 9.21 6.62 11.31
N THR A 183 9.73 5.41 11.17
CA THR A 183 11.14 5.11 10.93
C THR A 183 11.31 4.44 9.57
N LYS A 184 12.26 4.94 8.77
CA LYS A 184 12.64 4.38 7.46
C LYS A 184 12.81 2.86 7.58
N PRO A 185 12.17 2.05 6.72
CA PRO A 185 12.21 0.60 6.86
C PRO A 185 13.64 0.10 6.68
N ASP A 186 14.11 -0.71 7.63
CA ASP A 186 15.28 -1.53 7.44
C ASP A 186 14.92 -2.70 6.50
N CYS A 187 15.68 -2.86 5.41
CA CYS A 187 15.57 -4.06 4.58
C CYS A 187 15.83 -5.29 5.46
N LEU A 188 14.89 -6.24 5.49
CA LEU A 188 14.93 -7.42 6.37
C LEU A 188 16.31 -8.13 6.34
N PRO A 189 16.75 -8.72 7.47
CA PRO A 189 17.89 -9.62 7.46
C PRO A 189 17.57 -10.81 6.55
N VAL A 190 18.52 -11.13 5.67
CA VAL A 190 18.50 -12.28 4.76
C VAL A 190 18.80 -13.55 5.54
#